data_AF-A0A970RUP2-F1
#
_entry.id   AF-A0A970RUP2-F1
#
_cell.length_a   1.000
_cell.length_b   1.000
_cell.length_c   1.000
_cell.angle_alpha   90.00
_cell.angle_beta   90.00
_cell.angle_gamma   90.00
#
_symmetry.space_group_name_H-M   'P 1'
#
loop_
_entity.id
_entity.type
_entity.pdbx_description
1 polymer ?
#
loop_
_entity_poly.entity_id
_entity_poly.type
_entity_poly.pdbx_seq_one_letter_code
_entity_poly.pdbx_strand_id
1 'polypeptide(L)'
;MSVEDKNNGPVADEEMISGEVRSVEEEITDGSIAADIAGDPDTEDMSCDPNEEEIEASEEDMIPGTEEDSEPSAKKRIPAVTIFLSALCVLLATALVLTQLGVIGTIRQPKGLHYDGFSTPEETIRYFIESVRDERFEDAGSVFVTSDNSPGASFKGQLLLLGSYTPSRQYYMPEKYPKYDTIHMMIEEGQSAKNVLGFTSSILLGDLYHNENPLSTDAAAAEQQIADYEMLLNPELLGKMEFLRADLLAPEYQNSADYEASLKSRLTAFGYERYAEYITLVNFGEEKYISFFAMVNVEGKWKIHGLYSQLAGIDYAIAVPISEADYLSLLA
;
A
#
# COMPACT_ATOMS: atom_id res chain seq x y z
N MET A 1 -36.64 -77.05 -4.38
CA MET A 1 -37.24 -76.29 -5.50
C MET A 1 -36.54 -74.95 -5.55
N SER A 2 -35.73 -74.79 -6.59
CA SER A 2 -35.05 -73.56 -6.99
C SER A 2 -36.05 -72.44 -7.25
N VAL A 3 -35.68 -71.19 -6.98
CA VAL A 3 -35.67 -70.07 -7.93
C VAL A 3 -34.63 -69.06 -7.43
N GLU A 4 -33.67 -68.76 -8.31
CA GLU A 4 -32.68 -67.68 -8.22
C GLU A 4 -33.37 -66.32 -8.37
N ASP A 5 -32.87 -65.28 -7.69
CA ASP A 5 -33.03 -63.92 -8.20
C ASP A 5 -31.68 -63.19 -8.13
N LYS A 6 -31.22 -62.82 -9.31
CA LYS A 6 -29.97 -62.10 -9.59
C LYS A 6 -30.32 -60.62 -9.68
N ASN A 7 -29.61 -59.76 -8.97
CA ASN A 7 -29.62 -58.34 -9.28
C ASN A 7 -28.18 -57.81 -9.31
N ASN A 8 -27.70 -57.58 -10.53
CA ASN A 8 -26.45 -56.92 -10.87
C ASN A 8 -26.72 -55.41 -11.00
N GLY A 9 -26.07 -54.60 -10.16
CA GLY A 9 -25.91 -53.16 -10.39
C GLY A 9 -24.59 -52.87 -11.12
N PRO A 10 -24.49 -51.79 -11.91
CA PRO A 10 -23.36 -51.53 -12.78
C PRO A 10 -22.14 -51.02 -12.02
N VAL A 11 -20.99 -51.61 -12.34
CA VAL A 11 -19.65 -51.11 -11.99
C VAL A 11 -19.35 -49.98 -12.96
N ALA A 12 -19.09 -48.78 -12.43
CA ALA A 12 -18.55 -47.68 -13.21
C ALA A 12 -17.03 -47.85 -13.32
N ASP A 13 -16.54 -47.84 -14.55
CA ASP A 13 -15.12 -47.87 -14.89
C ASP A 13 -14.47 -46.53 -14.52
N GLU A 14 -13.59 -46.54 -13.52
CA GLU A 14 -12.63 -45.45 -13.29
C GLU A 14 -11.37 -45.71 -14.14
N GLU A 15 -11.30 -45.05 -15.29
CA GLU A 15 -10.05 -44.90 -16.05
C GLU A 15 -9.07 -44.03 -15.26
N MET A 16 -8.08 -44.68 -14.64
CA MET A 16 -6.89 -44.01 -14.13
C MET A 16 -6.00 -43.54 -15.29
N ILE A 17 -6.04 -42.24 -15.57
CA ILE A 17 -5.05 -41.58 -16.42
C ILE A 17 -3.81 -41.30 -15.56
N SER A 18 -2.81 -42.19 -15.63
CA SER A 18 -1.48 -41.96 -15.08
C SER A 18 -0.69 -41.04 -16.01
N GLY A 19 -0.66 -39.74 -15.69
CA GLY A 19 0.21 -38.76 -16.34
C GLY A 19 1.64 -38.84 -15.80
N GLU A 20 2.56 -39.21 -16.67
CA GLU A 20 4.00 -39.31 -16.45
C GLU A 20 4.62 -37.91 -16.24
N VAL A 21 5.00 -37.57 -15.01
CA VAL A 21 5.72 -36.32 -14.71
C VAL A 21 7.19 -36.50 -15.07
N ARG A 22 7.57 -35.97 -16.24
CA ARG A 22 8.97 -35.82 -16.65
C ARG A 22 9.61 -34.71 -15.82
N SER A 23 10.50 -35.09 -14.90
CA SER A 23 11.42 -34.18 -14.23
C SER A 23 12.46 -33.66 -15.22
N VAL A 24 12.44 -32.35 -15.46
CA VAL A 24 13.52 -31.64 -16.17
C VAL A 24 14.59 -31.32 -15.12
N GLU A 25 15.73 -32.00 -15.21
CA GLU A 25 16.94 -31.62 -14.49
C GLU A 25 17.55 -30.41 -15.19
N GLU A 26 17.56 -29.26 -14.51
CA GLU A 26 18.22 -28.04 -14.99
C GLU A 26 19.65 -28.00 -14.43
N GLU A 27 20.61 -28.07 -15.35
CA GLU A 27 22.05 -28.09 -15.10
C GLU A 27 22.52 -26.66 -14.79
N ILE A 28 22.60 -26.31 -13.50
CA ILE A 28 23.17 -25.03 -13.05
C ILE A 28 24.69 -25.12 -13.20
N THR A 29 25.23 -24.39 -14.19
CA THR A 29 26.66 -24.21 -14.39
C THR A 29 27.19 -23.12 -13.47
N ASP A 30 28.17 -23.50 -12.65
CA ASP A 30 28.80 -22.71 -11.61
C ASP A 30 29.78 -21.69 -12.23
N GLY A 31 29.35 -20.43 -12.33
CA GLY A 31 30.12 -19.31 -12.87
C GLY A 31 30.78 -18.49 -11.76
N SER A 32 32.02 -18.84 -11.43
CA SER A 32 32.92 -18.12 -10.52
C SER A 32 33.12 -16.65 -10.94
N ILE A 33 32.69 -15.71 -10.10
CA ILE A 33 33.00 -14.27 -10.21
C ILE A 33 34.17 -13.97 -9.26
N ALA A 34 35.34 -13.70 -9.84
CA ALA A 34 36.47 -13.11 -9.13
C ALA A 34 36.25 -11.59 -9.00
N ALA A 35 36.19 -11.10 -7.77
CA ALA A 35 36.14 -9.67 -7.45
C ALA A 35 37.56 -9.13 -7.33
N ASP A 36 37.96 -8.26 -8.26
CA ASP A 36 39.10 -7.36 -8.11
C ASP A 36 38.64 -6.11 -7.35
N ILE A 37 39.13 -5.95 -6.12
CA ILE A 37 38.95 -4.75 -5.30
C ILE A 37 40.27 -3.97 -5.32
N ALA A 38 40.27 -2.85 -6.04
CA ALA A 38 41.16 -1.71 -5.87
C ALA A 38 40.22 -0.49 -5.96
N GLY A 39 40.12 0.43 -5.00
CA GLY A 39 41.15 0.98 -4.12
C GLY A 39 41.32 2.44 -4.54
N ASP A 40 40.59 3.36 -3.89
CA ASP A 40 41.01 4.76 -3.81
C ASP A 40 40.30 5.46 -2.63
N PRO A 41 41.04 5.93 -1.61
CA PRO A 41 40.52 6.81 -0.56
C PRO A 41 41.07 8.22 -0.78
N ASP A 42 40.24 9.21 -1.10
CA ASP A 42 40.51 10.63 -0.82
C ASP A 42 39.32 11.49 -1.27
N THR A 43 38.74 12.24 -0.34
CA THR A 43 38.09 13.58 -0.49
C THR A 43 37.39 13.88 0.84
N GLU A 44 38.12 14.47 1.79
CA GLU A 44 38.27 15.92 2.01
C GLU A 44 37.06 16.56 2.73
N ASP A 45 37.38 17.00 3.95
CA ASP A 45 36.61 17.89 4.83
C ASP A 45 36.10 19.14 4.11
N MET A 46 34.84 19.49 4.31
CA MET A 46 34.37 20.87 4.16
C MET A 46 33.40 21.25 5.29
N SER A 47 33.96 21.92 6.29
CA SER A 47 33.29 22.76 7.28
C SER A 47 33.03 24.16 6.71
N CYS A 48 31.82 24.72 6.89
CA CYS A 48 31.49 26.15 6.98
C CYS A 48 30.04 26.24 7.47
N ASP A 49 29.78 26.49 8.76
CA ASP A 49 29.56 27.77 9.45
C ASP A 49 28.09 28.28 9.35
N PRO A 50 27.43 28.64 10.48
CA PRO A 50 26.01 28.99 10.51
C PRO A 50 25.81 30.51 10.43
N ASN A 51 24.88 30.97 9.60
CA ASN A 51 24.44 32.37 9.63
C ASN A 51 23.06 32.49 10.29
N GLU A 52 23.09 33.25 11.38
CA GLU A 52 22.01 33.94 12.05
C GLU A 52 21.27 34.87 11.09
N GLU A 53 19.94 34.96 11.21
CA GLU A 53 19.23 36.18 10.85
C GLU A 53 18.03 36.38 11.77
N GLU A 54 18.20 37.35 12.68
CA GLU A 54 17.16 38.03 13.43
C GLU A 54 16.25 38.79 12.44
N ILE A 55 14.92 38.76 12.65
CA ILE A 55 14.02 39.79 12.09
C ILE A 55 13.14 40.35 13.20
N GLU A 56 13.12 41.68 13.18
CA GLU A 56 12.73 42.64 14.18
C GLU A 56 11.22 42.77 14.42
N ALA A 57 10.93 43.35 15.59
CA ALA A 57 9.67 43.92 15.98
C ALA A 57 9.42 45.30 15.34
N SER A 58 8.15 45.65 15.14
CA SER A 58 7.65 47.02 14.97
C SER A 58 6.30 47.10 15.72
N GLU A 59 6.20 47.76 16.87
CA GLU A 59 5.89 49.20 17.08
C GLU A 59 4.71 49.69 16.22
N GLU A 60 3.53 49.83 16.83
CA GLU A 60 2.97 51.08 17.39
C GLU A 60 2.55 52.09 16.31
N ASP A 61 1.24 52.30 16.18
CA ASP A 61 0.71 53.61 15.78
C ASP A 61 -0.63 53.87 16.48
N MET A 62 -0.58 54.81 17.42
CA MET A 62 -1.69 55.49 18.09
C MET A 62 -2.08 56.77 17.31
N ILE A 63 -3.19 57.39 17.76
CA ILE A 63 -3.60 58.81 17.60
C ILE A 63 -4.64 59.06 16.47
N PRO A 64 -5.62 59.99 16.59
CA PRO A 64 -6.40 60.50 17.74
C PRO A 64 -7.92 60.43 17.50
N GLY A 65 -8.70 60.78 18.53
CA GLY A 65 -10.15 60.98 18.44
C GLY A 65 -10.58 62.20 17.62
N THR A 66 -11.84 62.16 17.16
CA THR A 66 -12.63 63.35 16.83
C THR A 66 -14.09 63.05 17.19
N GLU A 67 -14.63 63.80 18.15
CA GLU A 67 -16.07 63.91 18.42
C GLU A 67 -16.71 64.75 17.30
N GLU A 68 -17.84 64.31 16.75
CA GLU A 68 -18.81 65.21 16.15
C GLU A 68 -20.23 64.60 16.20
N ASP A 69 -21.13 65.35 16.83
CA ASP A 69 -22.57 65.13 16.91
C ASP A 69 -23.25 65.23 15.54
N SER A 70 -24.12 64.28 15.18
CA SER A 70 -25.25 64.57 14.27
C SER A 70 -26.37 63.51 14.30
N GLU A 71 -27.52 63.96 14.81
CA GLU A 71 -28.93 63.62 14.51
C GLU A 71 -29.44 62.16 14.30
N PRO A 72 -30.60 61.79 14.88
CA PRO A 72 -31.20 60.48 14.72
C PRO A 72 -31.88 60.31 13.35
N SER A 73 -31.22 59.60 12.43
CA SER A 73 -31.84 59.19 11.17
C SER A 73 -32.91 58.11 11.38
N ALA A 74 -34.07 58.32 10.78
CA ALA A 74 -35.24 57.47 10.91
C ALA A 74 -34.97 56.02 10.49
N LYS A 75 -35.25 55.06 11.38
CA LYS A 75 -35.19 53.61 11.12
C LYS A 75 -36.07 53.24 9.92
N LYS A 76 -35.47 53.15 8.73
CA LYS A 76 -36.05 52.45 7.58
C LYS A 76 -36.22 50.99 7.97
N ARG A 77 -37.47 50.55 8.12
CA ARG A 77 -37.79 49.14 8.34
C ARG A 77 -37.36 48.37 7.10
N ILE A 78 -36.28 47.60 7.22
CA ILE A 78 -35.84 46.66 6.20
C ILE A 78 -36.99 45.65 6.03
N PRO A 79 -37.50 45.43 4.80
CA PRO A 79 -38.55 44.47 4.56
C PRO A 79 -38.11 43.08 5.06
N ALA A 80 -38.97 42.37 5.78
CA ALA A 80 -38.65 41.04 6.31
C ALA A 80 -38.15 40.09 5.20
N VAL A 81 -38.63 40.27 3.97
CA VAL A 81 -38.20 39.52 2.77
C VAL A 81 -36.70 39.66 2.50
N THR A 82 -36.10 40.83 2.74
CA THR A 82 -34.66 41.06 2.53
C THR A 82 -33.81 40.35 3.57
N ILE A 83 -34.33 40.22 4.80
CA ILE A 83 -33.67 39.47 5.88
C ILE A 83 -33.69 37.97 5.55
N PHE A 84 -34.84 37.44 5.13
CA PHE A 84 -34.96 36.03 4.74
C PHE A 84 -34.06 35.67 3.55
N LEU A 85 -33.98 36.53 2.53
CA LEU A 85 -33.12 36.28 1.37
C LEU A 85 -31.64 36.30 1.75
N SER A 86 -31.22 37.22 2.64
CA SER A 86 -29.83 37.26 3.12
C SER A 86 -29.45 36.01 3.92
N ALA A 87 -30.35 35.52 4.78
CA ALA A 87 -30.12 34.31 5.56
C ALA A 87 -30.05 33.06 4.66
N LEU A 88 -30.88 32.99 3.61
CA LEU A 88 -30.84 31.90 2.63
C LEU A 88 -29.54 31.91 1.84
N CYS A 89 -29.05 33.08 1.41
CA CYS A 89 -27.77 33.21 0.71
C CYS A 89 -26.58 32.79 1.59
N VAL A 90 -26.59 33.17 2.88
CA VAL A 90 -25.56 32.74 3.83
C VAL A 90 -25.60 31.22 4.00
N LEU A 91 -26.79 30.62 4.18
CA LEU A 91 -26.96 29.17 4.30
C LEU A 91 -26.50 28.39 3.05
N LEU A 92 -26.79 28.91 1.85
CA LEU A 92 -26.33 28.33 0.59
C LEU A 92 -24.81 28.44 0.44
N ALA A 93 -24.22 29.58 0.83
CA ALA A 93 -22.78 29.76 0.82
C ALA A 93 -22.08 28.84 1.83
N THR A 94 -22.60 28.67 3.05
CA THR A 94 -22.05 27.69 4.01
C THR A 94 -22.24 26.27 3.52
N ALA A 95 -23.38 25.91 2.92
CA ALA A 95 -23.58 24.58 2.34
C ALA A 95 -22.58 24.32 1.20
N LEU A 96 -22.31 25.31 0.34
CA LEU A 96 -21.30 25.21 -0.72
C LEU A 96 -19.87 25.11 -0.20
N VAL A 97 -19.53 25.87 0.86
CA VAL A 97 -18.21 25.76 1.52
C VAL A 97 -18.07 24.39 2.20
N LEU A 98 -19.13 23.89 2.83
CA LEU A 98 -19.13 22.57 3.47
C LEU A 98 -19.08 21.42 2.44
N THR A 99 -19.69 21.55 1.26
CA THR A 99 -19.56 20.54 0.20
C THR A 99 -18.20 20.61 -0.49
N GLN A 100 -17.60 21.79 -0.64
CA GLN A 100 -16.21 21.94 -1.11
C GLN A 100 -15.21 21.31 -0.11
N LEU A 101 -15.43 21.49 1.20
CA LEU A 101 -14.61 20.90 2.25
C LEU A 101 -14.89 19.40 2.47
N GLY A 102 -16.10 18.91 2.14
CA GLY A 102 -16.49 17.51 2.31
C GLY A 102 -16.09 16.58 1.15
N VAL A 103 -15.82 17.13 -0.04
CA VAL A 103 -15.39 16.36 -1.22
C VAL A 103 -13.89 16.51 -1.51
N ILE A 104 -13.23 17.55 -0.99
CA ILE A 104 -11.78 17.76 -1.07
C ILE A 104 -11.17 17.65 0.34
N GLY A 105 -11.51 16.55 1.00
CA GLY A 105 -10.88 16.11 2.23
C GLY A 105 -9.63 15.26 1.96
N THR A 106 -8.88 15.53 0.89
CA THR A 106 -7.47 15.12 0.85
C THR A 106 -6.75 15.97 1.89
N ILE A 107 -6.72 15.46 3.13
CA ILE A 107 -5.77 15.88 4.13
C ILE A 107 -4.39 15.62 3.53
N ARG A 108 -3.86 16.59 2.79
CA ARG A 108 -2.44 16.69 2.48
C ARG A 108 -1.78 16.92 3.83
N GLN A 109 -1.45 15.83 4.51
CA GLN A 109 -0.64 15.91 5.71
C GLN A 109 0.69 16.57 5.34
N PRO A 110 1.29 17.35 6.27
CA PRO A 110 2.59 17.94 6.03
C PRO A 110 3.58 16.86 5.61
N LYS A 111 4.34 17.10 4.53
CA LYS A 111 5.45 16.24 4.11
C LYS A 111 6.34 15.94 5.33
N GLY A 112 6.56 14.66 5.62
CA GLY A 112 7.54 14.23 6.63
C GLY A 112 7.00 13.86 8.02
N LEU A 113 5.68 13.70 8.21
CA LEU A 113 5.16 13.01 9.40
C LEU A 113 5.15 11.51 9.15
N HIS A 114 6.05 10.77 9.83
CA HIS A 114 5.99 9.32 9.89
C HIS A 114 4.62 8.86 10.37
N TYR A 115 4.00 7.98 9.59
CA TYR A 115 2.65 7.51 9.83
C TYR A 115 2.65 6.33 10.85
N ASP A 116 2.00 6.52 12.01
CA ASP A 116 2.01 5.54 13.11
C ASP A 116 0.98 4.40 12.97
N GLY A 117 0.20 4.31 11.89
CA GLY A 117 -0.79 3.25 11.67
C GLY A 117 -2.25 3.67 11.94
N PHE A 118 -3.21 3.07 11.22
CA PHE A 118 -4.64 3.38 11.34
C PHE A 118 -5.35 2.47 12.34
N SER A 119 -6.59 2.84 12.71
CA SER A 119 -7.42 2.02 13.60
C SER A 119 -8.07 0.85 12.86
N THR A 120 -8.19 0.92 11.53
CA THR A 120 -8.72 -0.17 10.71
C THR A 120 -7.82 -0.51 9.50
N PRO A 121 -7.89 -1.74 8.98
CA PRO A 121 -7.19 -2.12 7.76
C PRO A 121 -7.61 -1.28 6.54
N GLU A 122 -8.91 -1.01 6.40
CA GLU A 122 -9.48 -0.31 5.25
C GLU A 122 -9.00 1.15 5.18
N GLU A 123 -8.85 1.82 6.32
CA GLU A 123 -8.24 3.15 6.39
C GLU A 123 -6.77 3.13 5.93
N THR A 124 -6.02 2.11 6.34
CA THR A 124 -4.60 1.92 5.94
C THR A 124 -4.46 1.71 4.44
N ILE A 125 -5.28 0.81 3.89
CA ILE A 125 -5.30 0.49 2.46
C ILE A 125 -5.71 1.72 1.64
N ARG A 126 -6.77 2.42 2.06
CA ARG A 126 -7.20 3.65 1.40
C ARG A 126 -6.08 4.68 1.37
N TYR A 127 -5.42 4.91 2.51
CA TYR A 127 -4.33 5.88 2.59
C TYR A 127 -3.15 5.51 1.69
N PHE A 128 -2.79 4.23 1.62
CA PHE A 128 -1.78 3.75 0.68
C PHE A 128 -2.14 4.12 -0.76
N ILE A 129 -3.34 3.75 -1.21
CA ILE A 129 -3.80 3.96 -2.59
C ILE A 129 -3.91 5.46 -2.92
N GLU A 130 -4.45 6.25 -2.01
CA GLU A 130 -4.53 7.71 -2.18
C GLU A 130 -3.15 8.38 -2.17
N SER A 131 -2.19 7.84 -1.41
CA SER A 131 -0.81 8.34 -1.43
C SER A 131 -0.11 8.01 -2.75
N VAL A 132 -0.34 6.82 -3.33
CA VAL A 132 0.12 6.48 -4.69
C VAL A 132 -0.52 7.41 -5.73
N ARG A 133 -1.85 7.59 -5.69
CA ARG A 133 -2.58 8.50 -6.59
C ARG A 133 -2.01 9.92 -6.57
N ASP A 134 -1.69 10.41 -5.38
CA ASP A 134 -1.22 11.80 -5.15
C ASP A 134 0.31 11.93 -5.29
N GLU A 135 1.00 10.91 -5.82
CA GLU A 135 2.46 10.86 -6.02
C GLU A 135 3.28 11.03 -4.71
N ARG A 136 2.67 10.69 -3.58
CA ARG A 136 3.28 10.69 -2.24
C ARG A 136 3.85 9.30 -1.92
N PHE A 137 4.84 8.86 -2.68
CA PHE A 137 5.39 7.50 -2.58
C PHE A 137 6.06 7.20 -1.23
N GLU A 138 6.67 8.19 -0.59
CA GLU A 138 7.22 8.06 0.77
C GLU A 138 6.10 7.76 1.78
N ASP A 139 4.98 8.49 1.70
CA ASP A 139 3.82 8.26 2.56
C ASP A 139 3.21 6.88 2.30
N ALA A 140 3.14 6.45 1.04
CA ALA A 140 2.71 5.10 0.66
C ALA A 140 3.64 4.01 1.21
N GLY A 141 4.96 4.24 1.21
CA GLY A 141 5.92 3.33 1.84
C GLY A 141 5.81 3.28 3.37
N SER A 142 5.43 4.40 3.99
CA SER A 142 5.41 4.54 5.46
C SER A 142 4.32 3.70 6.17
N VAL A 143 3.29 3.27 5.46
CA VAL A 143 2.22 2.43 6.04
C VAL A 143 2.58 0.96 6.15
N PHE A 144 3.71 0.55 5.59
CA PHE A 144 4.20 -0.82 5.74
C PHE A 144 4.73 -1.05 7.15
N VAL A 145 4.58 -2.26 7.65
CA VAL A 145 5.23 -2.67 8.89
C VAL A 145 6.73 -2.78 8.61
N THR A 146 7.53 -2.10 9.43
CA THR A 146 8.99 -2.22 9.47
C THR A 146 9.41 -2.80 10.82
N SER A 147 10.65 -3.30 10.94
CA SER A 147 11.16 -3.87 12.21
C SER A 147 10.95 -3.00 13.43
N ASP A 148 11.10 -1.69 13.26
CA ASP A 148 11.01 -0.72 14.35
C ASP A 148 9.59 -0.68 14.94
N ASN A 149 8.63 -1.16 14.18
CA ASN A 149 7.22 -1.26 14.53
C ASN A 149 6.82 -2.66 15.01
N SER A 150 7.75 -3.61 15.16
CA SER A 150 7.44 -4.91 15.76
C SER A 150 8.43 -5.33 16.85
N PRO A 151 8.18 -4.90 18.11
CA PRO A 151 9.08 -5.22 19.23
C PRO A 151 9.21 -6.71 19.55
N GLY A 152 8.38 -7.58 18.96
CA GLY A 152 8.44 -9.04 19.15
C GLY A 152 9.16 -9.81 18.03
N ALA A 153 9.50 -9.15 16.92
CA ALA A 153 10.16 -9.82 15.81
C ALA A 153 11.61 -10.14 16.17
N SER A 154 11.94 -11.44 16.21
CA SER A 154 13.19 -11.93 16.79
C SER A 154 13.83 -13.00 15.90
N PHE A 155 15.16 -13.00 15.85
CA PHE A 155 15.98 -14.07 15.26
C PHE A 155 15.57 -15.43 15.82
N LYS A 156 15.45 -15.53 17.14
CA LYS A 156 15.02 -16.77 17.80
C LYS A 156 13.59 -17.15 17.42
N GLY A 157 12.66 -16.19 17.39
CA GLY A 157 11.27 -16.43 17.00
C GLY A 157 11.17 -16.97 15.57
N GLN A 158 11.91 -16.36 14.64
CA GLN A 158 11.98 -16.82 13.25
C GLN A 158 12.51 -18.25 13.14
N LEU A 159 13.62 -18.59 13.82
CA LEU A 159 14.17 -19.95 13.78
C LEU A 159 13.22 -20.99 14.37
N LEU A 160 12.51 -20.65 15.45
CA LEU A 160 11.52 -21.53 16.05
C LEU A 160 10.31 -21.75 15.13
N LEU A 161 9.88 -20.70 14.42
CA LEU A 161 8.79 -20.80 13.45
C LEU A 161 9.17 -21.67 12.25
N LEU A 162 10.37 -21.47 11.69
CA LEU A 162 10.84 -22.18 10.50
C LEU A 162 11.37 -23.59 10.81
N GLY A 163 11.72 -23.87 12.07
CA GLY A 163 12.38 -25.11 12.47
C GLY A 163 13.73 -25.34 11.79
N SER A 164 14.29 -24.33 11.14
CA SER A 164 15.51 -24.41 10.33
C SER A 164 16.21 -23.06 10.26
N TYR A 165 17.51 -23.09 9.96
CA TYR A 165 18.31 -21.91 9.65
C TYR A 165 18.70 -21.97 8.18
N THR A 166 18.25 -20.99 7.40
CA THR A 166 18.59 -20.87 5.98
C THR A 166 19.27 -19.52 5.76
N PRO A 167 20.62 -19.47 5.64
CA PRO A 167 21.36 -18.22 5.55
C PRO A 167 20.87 -17.28 4.44
N SER A 168 20.43 -17.82 3.31
CA SER A 168 19.93 -17.06 2.16
C SER A 168 18.50 -16.52 2.31
N ARG A 169 17.77 -16.95 3.35
CA ARG A 169 16.39 -16.53 3.64
C ARG A 169 16.27 -15.93 5.05
N GLN A 170 17.40 -15.49 5.60
CA GLN A 170 17.48 -14.96 6.94
C GLN A 170 17.10 -13.48 6.92
N TYR A 171 15.97 -13.12 7.55
CA TYR A 171 15.51 -11.74 7.62
C TYR A 171 15.95 -11.05 8.92
N TYR A 172 15.94 -11.77 10.04
CA TYR A 172 16.32 -11.21 11.33
C TYR A 172 17.75 -11.62 11.69
N MET A 173 18.49 -10.75 12.37
CA MET A 173 19.83 -11.08 12.90
C MET A 173 19.78 -11.20 14.42
N PRO A 174 20.72 -11.92 15.06
CA PRO A 174 20.69 -12.09 16.50
C PRO A 174 20.73 -10.75 17.25
N GLU A 175 19.76 -10.54 18.14
CA GLU A 175 19.46 -9.26 18.82
C GLU A 175 20.61 -8.80 19.74
N LYS A 176 21.48 -9.74 20.14
CA LYS A 176 22.72 -9.43 20.88
C LYS A 176 23.71 -8.58 20.07
N TYR A 177 23.46 -8.35 18.78
CA TYR A 177 24.30 -7.58 17.86
C TYR A 177 23.49 -6.42 17.24
N PRO A 178 23.25 -5.32 17.98
CA PRO A 178 22.37 -4.21 17.55
C PRO A 178 22.86 -3.47 16.30
N LYS A 179 24.12 -3.68 15.89
CA LYS A 179 24.63 -3.14 14.62
C LYS A 179 23.90 -3.68 13.38
N TYR A 180 23.17 -4.80 13.51
CA TYR A 180 22.36 -5.33 12.41
C TYR A 180 20.99 -4.67 12.27
N ASP A 181 20.52 -3.93 13.28
CA ASP A 181 19.18 -3.31 13.26
C ASP A 181 19.04 -2.35 12.07
N THR A 182 20.09 -1.57 11.79
CA THR A 182 20.13 -0.69 10.60
C THR A 182 20.03 -1.45 9.28
N ILE A 183 20.66 -2.64 9.17
CA ILE A 183 20.58 -3.45 7.96
C ILE A 183 19.15 -3.99 7.78
N HIS A 184 18.53 -4.42 8.87
CA HIS A 184 17.15 -4.88 8.83
C HIS A 184 16.21 -3.77 8.38
N MET A 185 16.31 -2.58 8.98
CA MET A 185 15.51 -1.41 8.59
C MET A 185 15.66 -1.11 7.09
N MET A 186 16.89 -1.11 6.56
CA MET A 186 17.15 -0.90 5.12
C MET A 186 16.50 -1.98 4.23
N ILE A 187 16.47 -3.24 4.68
CA ILE A 187 15.83 -4.33 3.94
C ILE A 187 14.31 -4.12 3.88
N GLU A 188 13.68 -3.80 5.02
CA GLU A 188 12.23 -3.58 5.11
C GLU A 188 11.80 -2.33 4.32
N GLU A 189 12.58 -1.24 4.38
CA GLU A 189 12.38 -0.05 3.56
C GLU A 189 12.49 -0.37 2.07
N GLY A 190 13.51 -1.13 1.67
CA GLY A 190 13.69 -1.59 0.30
C GLY A 190 12.54 -2.48 -0.19
N GLN A 191 12.04 -3.36 0.67
CA GLN A 191 10.88 -4.20 0.37
C GLN A 191 9.59 -3.37 0.25
N SER A 192 9.40 -2.37 1.10
CA SER A 192 8.27 -1.44 1.03
C SER A 192 8.31 -0.63 -0.26
N ALA A 193 9.47 -0.08 -0.62
CA ALA A 193 9.69 0.62 -1.88
C ALA A 193 9.41 -0.28 -3.10
N LYS A 194 9.86 -1.53 -3.07
CA LYS A 194 9.56 -2.52 -4.13
C LYS A 194 8.06 -2.80 -4.25
N ASN A 195 7.34 -2.91 -3.13
CA ASN A 195 5.89 -3.08 -3.14
C ASN A 195 5.18 -1.86 -3.77
N VAL A 196 5.57 -0.64 -3.37
CA VAL A 196 5.04 0.61 -3.94
C VAL A 196 5.29 0.67 -5.44
N LEU A 197 6.52 0.38 -5.89
CA LEU A 197 6.89 0.39 -7.30
C LEU A 197 6.12 -0.66 -8.10
N GLY A 198 6.03 -1.89 -7.59
CA GLY A 198 5.31 -2.99 -8.25
C GLY A 198 3.84 -2.67 -8.45
N PHE A 199 3.16 -2.21 -7.39
CA PHE A 199 1.77 -1.78 -7.45
C PHE A 199 1.57 -0.64 -8.46
N THR A 200 2.37 0.43 -8.34
CA THR A 200 2.28 1.61 -9.22
C THR A 200 2.50 1.23 -10.68
N SER A 201 3.55 0.46 -10.97
CA SER A 201 3.89 0.06 -12.34
C SER A 201 2.83 -0.87 -12.93
N SER A 202 2.24 -1.76 -12.13
CA SER A 202 1.19 -2.66 -12.61
C SER A 202 -0.10 -1.94 -13.01
N ILE A 203 -0.46 -0.86 -12.30
CA ILE A 203 -1.57 0.02 -12.69
C ILE A 203 -1.26 0.77 -13.99
N LEU A 204 -0.07 1.35 -14.10
CA LEU A 204 0.31 2.17 -15.25
C LEU A 204 0.50 1.36 -16.54
N LEU A 205 1.05 0.15 -16.42
CA LEU A 205 1.34 -0.73 -17.56
C LEU A 205 0.15 -1.65 -17.91
N GLY A 206 -0.77 -1.89 -16.98
CA GLY A 206 -1.89 -2.81 -17.18
C GLY A 206 -1.43 -4.21 -17.60
N ASP A 207 -2.01 -4.74 -18.68
CA ASP A 207 -1.67 -6.04 -19.25
C ASP A 207 -0.18 -6.16 -19.65
N LEU A 208 0.52 -5.05 -19.92
CA LEU A 208 1.94 -5.08 -20.29
C LEU A 208 2.84 -5.48 -19.12
N TYR A 209 2.40 -5.30 -17.87
CA TYR A 209 3.20 -5.60 -16.68
C TYR A 209 3.58 -7.09 -16.58
N HIS A 210 2.69 -7.97 -17.03
CA HIS A 210 2.87 -9.42 -16.94
C HIS A 210 3.53 -10.05 -18.16
N ASN A 211 3.53 -9.32 -19.28
CA ASN A 211 4.02 -9.85 -20.53
C ASN A 211 5.51 -9.54 -20.63
N GLU A 212 6.33 -10.60 -20.71
CA GLU A 212 7.72 -10.46 -21.10
C GLU A 212 7.78 -9.89 -22.52
N ASN A 213 8.08 -8.60 -22.61
CA ASN A 213 8.21 -7.88 -23.86
C ASN A 213 9.70 -7.53 -24.02
N PRO A 214 10.52 -8.46 -24.56
CA PRO A 214 11.93 -8.19 -24.76
C PRO A 214 12.09 -6.99 -25.68
N LEU A 215 13.06 -6.13 -25.37
CA LEU A 215 13.42 -5.03 -26.25
C LEU A 215 13.85 -5.57 -27.61
N SER A 216 13.51 -4.83 -28.66
CA SER A 216 13.97 -5.11 -30.02
C SER A 216 15.49 -5.23 -30.08
N THR A 217 16.01 -6.13 -30.91
CA THR A 217 17.44 -6.19 -31.21
C THR A 217 17.89 -5.10 -32.19
N ASP A 218 16.94 -4.45 -32.87
CA ASP A 218 17.18 -3.24 -33.64
C ASP A 218 17.16 -2.01 -32.72
N ALA A 219 18.26 -1.24 -32.74
CA ALA A 219 18.47 -0.13 -31.81
C ALA A 219 17.40 0.97 -31.91
N ALA A 220 16.98 1.35 -33.13
CA ALA A 220 15.99 2.40 -33.32
C ALA A 220 14.59 1.96 -32.83
N ALA A 221 14.22 0.70 -33.09
CA ALA A 221 12.99 0.13 -32.56
C ALA A 221 13.03 -0.03 -31.03
N ALA A 222 14.18 -0.39 -30.45
CA ALA A 222 14.35 -0.48 -29.00
C ALA A 222 14.21 0.90 -28.33
N GLU A 223 14.82 1.94 -28.91
CA GLU A 223 14.67 3.32 -28.44
C GLU A 223 13.20 3.76 -28.45
N GLN A 224 12.45 3.43 -29.52
CA GLN A 224 11.02 3.74 -29.57
C GLN A 224 10.23 2.98 -28.49
N GLN A 225 10.51 1.69 -28.28
CA GLN A 225 9.86 0.91 -27.22
C GLN A 225 10.13 1.49 -25.82
N ILE A 226 11.37 1.90 -25.55
CA ILE A 226 11.73 2.56 -24.28
C ILE A 226 10.93 3.85 -24.12
N ALA A 227 10.88 4.70 -25.15
CA ALA A 227 10.10 5.94 -25.11
C ALA A 227 8.60 5.68 -24.86
N ASP A 228 8.04 4.62 -25.46
CA ASP A 228 6.65 4.22 -25.23
C ASP A 228 6.42 3.81 -23.76
N TYR A 229 7.35 3.04 -23.15
CA TYR A 229 7.28 2.70 -21.73
C TYR A 229 7.42 3.93 -20.82
N GLU A 230 8.32 4.87 -21.14
CA GLU A 230 8.48 6.11 -20.38
C GLU A 230 7.19 6.94 -20.37
N MET A 231 6.46 6.99 -21.49
CA MET A 231 5.16 7.66 -21.54
C MET A 231 4.09 6.98 -20.68
N LEU A 232 4.06 5.64 -20.68
CA LEU A 232 3.10 4.86 -19.89
C LEU A 232 3.40 4.95 -18.38
N LEU A 233 4.68 4.95 -18.01
CA LEU A 233 5.15 5.03 -16.63
C LEU A 233 5.15 6.46 -16.07
N ASN A 234 4.54 7.44 -16.76
CA ASN A 234 4.41 8.80 -16.25
C ASN A 234 3.55 8.83 -14.97
N PRO A 235 4.11 9.20 -13.80
CA PRO A 235 3.37 9.20 -12.53
C PRO A 235 2.22 10.21 -12.50
N GLU A 236 2.23 11.26 -13.34
CA GLU A 236 1.12 12.22 -13.43
C GLU A 236 -0.20 11.55 -13.86
N LEU A 237 -0.13 10.37 -14.49
CA LEU A 237 -1.31 9.60 -14.87
C LEU A 237 -2.04 9.01 -13.66
N LEU A 238 -1.33 8.79 -12.53
CA LEU A 238 -1.87 8.19 -11.31
C LEU A 238 -3.00 9.01 -10.70
N GLY A 239 -3.10 10.31 -11.00
CA GLY A 239 -4.24 11.16 -10.59
C GLY A 239 -5.61 10.66 -11.07
N LYS A 240 -5.65 9.73 -12.04
CA LYS A 240 -6.86 9.05 -12.52
C LYS A 240 -7.30 7.88 -11.63
N MET A 241 -6.49 7.49 -10.65
CA MET A 241 -6.81 6.40 -9.74
C MET A 241 -7.90 6.81 -8.76
N GLU A 242 -8.82 5.89 -8.49
CA GLU A 242 -9.86 6.06 -7.48
C GLU A 242 -9.97 4.78 -6.65
N PHE A 243 -9.84 4.91 -5.34
CA PHE A 243 -10.13 3.83 -4.41
C PHE A 243 -11.64 3.60 -4.32
N LEU A 244 -12.10 2.42 -4.71
CA LEU A 244 -13.52 2.08 -4.63
C LEU A 244 -13.86 1.39 -3.31
N ARG A 245 -13.15 0.30 -2.98
CA ARG A 245 -13.38 -0.48 -1.76
C ARG A 245 -12.23 -1.42 -1.41
N ALA A 246 -12.24 -1.87 -0.16
CA ALA A 246 -11.43 -2.96 0.35
C ALA A 246 -12.36 -3.90 1.13
N ASP A 247 -12.25 -5.20 0.89
CA ASP A 247 -13.06 -6.23 1.53
C ASP A 247 -12.15 -7.29 2.17
N LEU A 248 -12.61 -7.88 3.28
CA LEU A 248 -11.92 -8.99 3.91
C LEU A 248 -12.07 -10.24 3.01
N LEU A 249 -10.95 -10.86 2.63
CA LEU A 249 -10.95 -12.04 1.77
C LEU A 249 -11.41 -13.28 2.55
N ALA A 250 -12.26 -14.15 1.99
CA ALA A 250 -12.74 -15.37 2.67
C ALA A 250 -13.14 -15.14 4.15
N PRO A 251 -14.08 -14.23 4.44
CA PRO A 251 -14.35 -13.75 5.79
C PRO A 251 -14.80 -14.86 6.74
N GLU A 252 -15.51 -15.88 6.25
CA GLU A 252 -15.91 -17.04 7.07
C GLU A 252 -14.69 -17.82 7.58
N TYR A 253 -13.67 -17.99 6.75
CA TYR A 253 -12.44 -18.68 7.12
C TYR A 253 -11.57 -17.81 8.03
N GLN A 254 -11.33 -16.55 7.69
CA GLN A 254 -10.48 -15.67 8.50
C GLN A 254 -11.05 -15.38 9.90
N ASN A 255 -12.37 -15.43 10.07
CA ASN A 255 -13.03 -15.28 11.37
C ASN A 255 -13.17 -16.62 12.14
N SER A 256 -12.65 -17.72 11.61
CA SER A 256 -12.71 -19.03 12.27
C SER A 256 -11.64 -19.19 13.35
N ALA A 257 -11.95 -19.97 14.38
CA ALA A 257 -10.99 -20.33 15.43
C ALA A 257 -9.79 -21.12 14.88
N ASP A 258 -10.01 -21.89 13.81
CA ASP A 258 -8.95 -22.67 13.15
C ASP A 258 -7.94 -21.76 12.47
N TYR A 259 -8.39 -20.70 11.81
CA TYR A 259 -7.50 -19.70 11.21
C TYR A 259 -6.68 -18.98 12.28
N GLU A 260 -7.33 -18.50 13.33
CA GLU A 260 -6.65 -17.85 14.47
C GLU A 260 -5.59 -18.78 15.10
N ALA A 261 -5.93 -20.06 15.30
CA ALA A 261 -5.01 -21.05 15.83
C ALA A 261 -3.83 -21.33 14.87
N SER A 262 -4.07 -21.37 13.56
CA SER A 262 -3.04 -21.61 12.55
C SER A 262 -2.01 -20.49 12.47
N LEU A 263 -2.44 -19.24 12.67
CA LEU A 263 -1.57 -18.06 12.60
C LEU A 263 -0.89 -17.72 13.92
N LYS A 264 -1.44 -18.15 15.05
CA LYS A 264 -0.98 -17.76 16.39
C LYS A 264 0.53 -17.87 16.59
N SER A 265 1.15 -18.96 16.14
CA SER A 265 2.61 -19.16 16.28
C SER A 265 3.41 -18.14 15.47
N ARG A 266 2.96 -17.84 14.24
CA ARG A 266 3.55 -16.83 13.36
C ARG A 266 3.38 -15.42 13.93
N LEU A 267 2.17 -15.06 14.35
CA LEU A 267 1.90 -13.73 14.93
C LEU A 267 2.73 -13.50 16.18
N THR A 268 2.80 -14.50 17.07
CA THR A 268 3.64 -14.43 18.28
C THR A 268 5.12 -14.28 17.94
N ALA A 269 5.63 -15.04 16.95
CA ALA A 269 7.04 -15.01 16.57
C ALA A 269 7.49 -13.66 16.01
N PHE A 270 6.56 -12.91 15.42
CA PHE A 270 6.80 -11.61 14.83
C PHE A 270 6.14 -10.46 15.59
N GLY A 271 5.69 -10.65 16.84
CA GLY A 271 5.14 -9.57 17.67
C GLY A 271 3.82 -8.96 17.17
N TYR A 272 3.10 -9.63 16.27
CA TYR A 272 1.83 -9.14 15.75
C TYR A 272 0.66 -9.59 16.63
N GLU A 273 -0.34 -8.73 16.79
CA GLU A 273 -1.55 -9.02 17.55
C GLU A 273 -2.62 -9.70 16.68
N ARG A 274 -2.72 -9.27 15.42
CA ARG A 274 -3.70 -9.78 14.44
C ARG A 274 -3.10 -9.79 13.05
N TYR A 275 -3.70 -10.60 12.19
CA TYR A 275 -3.42 -10.64 10.77
C TYR A 275 -4.73 -10.80 10.01
N ALA A 276 -4.82 -10.15 8.86
CA ALA A 276 -5.96 -10.25 7.97
C ALA A 276 -5.52 -10.04 6.53
N GLU A 277 -6.11 -10.75 5.59
CA GLU A 277 -5.90 -10.52 4.15
C GLU A 277 -7.12 -9.83 3.54
N TYR A 278 -6.85 -8.75 2.82
CA TYR A 278 -7.83 -7.93 2.15
C TYR A 278 -7.64 -7.98 0.64
N ILE A 279 -8.75 -7.82 -0.06
CA ILE A 279 -8.82 -7.64 -1.51
C ILE A 279 -9.35 -6.22 -1.76
N THR A 280 -8.82 -5.54 -2.77
CA THR A 280 -9.18 -4.14 -3.05
C THR A 280 -9.62 -3.96 -4.49
N LEU A 281 -10.59 -3.08 -4.70
CA LEU A 281 -11.01 -2.64 -6.02
C LEU A 281 -10.61 -1.18 -6.22
N VAL A 282 -9.84 -0.93 -7.27
CA VAL A 282 -9.36 0.39 -7.67
C VAL A 282 -9.83 0.67 -9.09
N ASN A 283 -10.25 1.89 -9.37
CA ASN A 283 -10.51 2.35 -10.73
C ASN A 283 -9.29 3.11 -11.25
N PHE A 284 -8.93 2.92 -12.52
CA PHE A 284 -7.92 3.70 -13.22
C PHE A 284 -8.45 4.05 -14.61
N GLY A 285 -8.97 5.28 -14.76
CA GLY A 285 -9.70 5.66 -15.96
C GLY A 285 -11.01 4.87 -16.10
N GLU A 286 -11.11 4.04 -17.15
CA GLU A 286 -12.29 3.20 -17.42
C GLU A 286 -12.11 1.74 -16.95
N GLU A 287 -10.91 1.38 -16.51
CA GLU A 287 -10.56 0.02 -16.11
C GLU A 287 -10.55 -0.13 -14.58
N LYS A 288 -10.93 -1.32 -14.13
CA LYS A 288 -10.87 -1.70 -12.71
C LYS A 288 -9.74 -2.67 -12.48
N TYR A 289 -9.11 -2.53 -11.32
CA TYR A 289 -7.97 -3.33 -10.89
C TYR A 289 -8.24 -3.96 -9.53
N ILE A 290 -7.80 -5.21 -9.37
CA ILE A 290 -7.74 -5.93 -8.10
C ILE A 290 -6.32 -5.87 -7.55
N SER A 291 -6.17 -5.72 -6.24
CA SER A 291 -4.90 -5.98 -5.54
C SER A 291 -5.17 -6.61 -4.18
N PHE A 292 -4.13 -7.20 -3.59
CA PHE A 292 -4.22 -7.99 -2.36
C PHE A 292 -3.29 -7.40 -1.30
N PHE A 293 -3.80 -7.34 -0.08
CA PHE A 293 -3.11 -6.71 1.05
C PHE A 293 -3.10 -7.68 2.23
N ALA A 294 -1.90 -8.10 2.62
CA ALA A 294 -1.68 -8.75 3.90
C ALA A 294 -1.50 -7.67 4.96
N MET A 295 -2.35 -7.66 5.98
CA MET A 295 -2.43 -6.64 7.02
C MET A 295 -2.05 -7.23 8.36
N VAL A 296 -1.31 -6.47 9.16
CA VAL A 296 -0.98 -6.84 10.55
C VAL A 296 -1.39 -5.73 11.50
N ASN A 297 -1.80 -6.12 12.72
CA ASN A 297 -2.03 -5.19 13.81
C ASN A 297 -0.87 -5.26 14.80
N VAL A 298 -0.30 -4.10 15.12
CA VAL A 298 0.76 -3.95 16.12
C VAL A 298 0.39 -2.81 17.05
N GLU A 299 0.33 -3.08 18.35
CA GLU A 299 -0.03 -2.09 19.38
C GLU A 299 -1.36 -1.37 19.08
N GLY A 300 -2.35 -2.12 18.58
CA GLY A 300 -3.66 -1.59 18.19
C GLY A 300 -3.68 -0.82 16.86
N LYS A 301 -2.56 -0.76 16.12
CA LYS A 301 -2.45 -0.05 14.84
C LYS A 301 -2.29 -1.01 13.67
N TRP A 302 -3.09 -0.81 12.62
CA TRP A 302 -2.99 -1.58 11.39
C TRP A 302 -1.94 -1.01 10.45
N LYS A 303 -1.14 -1.92 9.89
CA LYS A 303 -0.08 -1.66 8.93
C LYS A 303 -0.11 -2.70 7.81
N ILE A 304 0.45 -2.37 6.66
CA ILE A 304 0.60 -3.29 5.54
C ILE A 304 1.81 -4.20 5.81
N HIS A 305 1.59 -5.50 5.88
CA HIS A 305 2.69 -6.47 5.94
C HIS A 305 3.27 -6.74 4.55
N GLY A 306 2.41 -6.75 3.53
CA GLY A 306 2.84 -6.85 2.14
C GLY A 306 1.66 -6.81 1.19
N LEU A 307 1.96 -6.64 -0.10
CA LEU A 307 0.96 -6.66 -1.16
C LEU A 307 0.88 -8.06 -1.75
N TYR A 308 0.33 -9.00 -0.98
CA TYR A 308 0.21 -10.40 -1.37
C TYR A 308 -0.99 -11.03 -0.64
N SER A 309 -1.39 -12.23 -1.04
CA SER A 309 -2.41 -13.02 -0.33
C SER A 309 -2.06 -14.52 -0.40
N GLN A 310 -1.87 -15.13 0.77
CA GLN A 310 -1.69 -16.58 0.87
C GLN A 310 -2.99 -17.32 0.58
N LEU A 311 -4.14 -16.72 0.93
CA LEU A 311 -5.45 -17.31 0.68
C LEU A 311 -5.78 -17.37 -0.82
N ALA A 312 -5.36 -16.36 -1.59
CA ALA A 312 -5.54 -16.32 -3.04
C ALA A 312 -4.37 -16.96 -3.83
N GLY A 313 -3.28 -17.37 -3.16
CA GLY A 313 -2.08 -17.90 -3.82
C GLY A 313 -1.33 -16.85 -4.65
N ILE A 314 -1.37 -15.59 -4.23
CA ILE A 314 -0.73 -14.45 -4.90
C ILE A 314 0.46 -14.02 -4.05
N ASP A 315 1.67 -14.19 -4.58
CA ASP A 315 2.92 -13.92 -3.87
C ASP A 315 3.64 -12.63 -4.32
N TYR A 316 2.99 -11.80 -5.14
CA TYR A 316 3.62 -10.64 -5.77
C TYR A 316 2.79 -9.36 -5.61
N ALA A 317 3.51 -8.24 -5.53
CA ALA A 317 3.01 -6.91 -5.23
C ALA A 317 2.45 -6.19 -6.46
N ILE A 318 1.25 -6.58 -6.89
CA ILE A 318 0.67 -6.07 -8.13
C ILE A 318 -0.81 -5.75 -8.00
N ALA A 319 -1.28 -4.98 -8.97
CA ALA A 319 -2.68 -4.81 -9.30
C ALA A 319 -2.95 -5.40 -10.69
N VAL A 320 -4.04 -6.15 -10.86
CA VAL A 320 -4.40 -6.83 -12.11
C VAL A 320 -5.74 -6.30 -12.61
N PRO A 321 -5.95 -6.12 -13.92
CA PRO A 321 -7.27 -5.80 -14.45
C PRO A 321 -8.32 -6.84 -14.04
N ILE A 322 -9.51 -6.38 -13.65
CA ILE A 322 -10.62 -7.25 -13.23
C ILE A 322 -11.98 -6.65 -13.58
N SER A 323 -12.98 -7.49 -13.81
CA SER A 323 -14.37 -7.04 -13.81
C SER A 323 -14.94 -6.96 -12.39
N GLU A 324 -15.94 -6.11 -12.17
CA GLU A 324 -16.59 -6.03 -10.85
C GLU A 324 -17.33 -7.33 -10.47
N ALA A 325 -17.85 -8.06 -11.47
CA ALA A 325 -18.50 -9.34 -11.25
C ALA A 325 -17.50 -10.41 -10.79
N ASP A 326 -16.32 -10.46 -11.42
CA ASP A 326 -15.26 -11.40 -11.03
C ASP A 326 -14.72 -11.04 -9.64
N TYR A 327 -14.53 -9.75 -9.37
CA TYR A 327 -14.16 -9.27 -8.03
C TYR A 327 -15.14 -9.77 -6.96
N LEU A 328 -16.45 -9.60 -7.19
CA LEU A 328 -17.48 -10.05 -6.26
C LEU A 328 -17.51 -11.56 -6.08
N SER A 329 -17.18 -12.32 -7.14
CA SER A 329 -17.10 -13.78 -7.06
C SER A 329 -15.99 -14.29 -6.15
N LEU A 330 -14.91 -13.51 -5.97
CA LEU A 330 -13.80 -13.83 -5.07
C LEU A 330 -14.14 -13.64 -3.59
N LEU A 331 -15.27 -12.98 -3.28
CA LEU A 331 -15.74 -12.77 -1.91
C LEU A 331 -16.71 -13.86 -1.42
N ALA A 332 -17.21 -14.69 -2.33
CA ALA A 332 -18.17 -15.76 -2.05
C ALA A 332 -17.46 -17.04 -1.58
#